data_AF-A0A645CJN9-F1
#
_entry.id   AF-A0A645CJN9-F1
#
_cell.length_a   1.000
_cell.length_b   1.000
_cell.length_c   1.000
_cell.angle_alpha   90.00
_cell.angle_beta   90.00
_cell.angle_gamma   90.00
#
_symmetry.space_group_name_H-M   'P 1'
#
loop_
_entity.id
_entity.type
_entity.pdbx_description
1 polymer ?
#
loop_
_entity_poly.entity_id
_entity_poly.type
_entity_poly.pdbx_seq_one_letter_code
_entity_poly.pdbx_strand_id
1 'polypeptide(L)'
;MPSIWICAAYATDAVSVGPEWQDSLEWLKTSTPETSYYLEPSQTPEYGVLSWWDYGNWIIYVGQRPAVSNNFQTGVEDSSRFFITDSEKEAKTIVEKLNVKYVITDTYMAEGKFSSIAEIAGKEIGDYYDVKTVTESTGIRTVATPKQSLLQTEVYKLHKLDGTSLSNFRLVHESAVNSTENESSNENTVKVFEYVKGATLSGSVSPNETVMATLQLESNTGRKFAYQKGDVADENGLFEITVSYPTESSGNGVHSTSAYSLTAGENSTVGEVKVTEDDVLNGNRIEVNIPGVK
;
A
#
# COMPACT_ATOMS: atom_id res chain seq x y z
N MET A 1 -23.51 4.42 7.29
CA MET A 1 -23.43 5.63 8.18
C MET A 1 -21.97 5.83 8.58
N PRO A 2 -21.30 6.92 8.15
CA PRO A 2 -19.92 7.15 8.54
C PRO A 2 -19.84 7.21 10.07
N SER A 3 -18.78 6.64 10.64
CA SER A 3 -18.58 6.47 12.09
C SER A 3 -19.00 7.70 12.90
N ILE A 4 -20.22 7.65 13.46
CA ILE A 4 -20.80 8.69 14.32
C ILE A 4 -19.93 9.01 15.55
N TRP A 5 -18.98 8.13 15.89
CA TRP A 5 -18.08 8.35 17.00
C TRP A 5 -16.89 9.27 16.70
N ILE A 6 -16.66 9.68 15.45
CA ILE A 6 -15.61 10.65 15.08
C ILE A 6 -16.20 11.82 14.28
N CYS A 7 -17.36 12.33 14.70
CA CYS A 7 -17.92 13.60 14.21
C CYS A 7 -18.32 14.51 15.38
N ALA A 8 -17.43 14.65 16.36
CA ALA A 8 -17.53 15.67 17.40
C ALA A 8 -16.19 16.40 17.53
N ALA A 9 -15.78 17.11 16.48
CA ALA A 9 -14.85 18.21 16.62
C ALA A 9 -15.67 19.47 16.92
N TYR A 10 -15.74 19.86 18.19
CA TYR A 10 -16.28 21.17 18.56
C TYR A 10 -15.21 22.23 18.26
N ALA A 11 -15.62 23.47 17.97
CA ALA A 11 -14.68 24.60 17.82
C ALA A 11 -13.79 24.85 19.06
N THR A 12 -14.08 24.17 20.17
CA THR A 12 -13.37 24.27 21.45
C THR A 12 -12.32 23.19 21.67
N ASP A 13 -12.33 22.10 20.90
CA ASP A 13 -11.44 20.97 21.09
C ASP A 13 -10.65 20.72 19.80
N ALA A 14 -9.34 20.93 19.86
CA ALA A 14 -8.46 20.59 18.74
C ALA A 14 -8.45 19.06 18.56
N VAL A 15 -8.77 18.59 17.35
CA VAL A 15 -8.52 17.19 16.99
C VAL A 15 -7.00 17.00 16.94
N SER A 16 -6.45 16.26 17.91
CA SER A 16 -5.03 15.92 17.93
C SER A 16 -4.72 14.93 16.81
N VAL A 17 -3.72 15.24 15.99
CA VAL A 17 -3.10 14.25 15.11
C VAL A 17 -2.38 13.26 16.00
N GLY A 18 -2.64 11.96 15.84
CA GLY A 18 -1.93 10.92 16.58
C GLY A 18 -0.44 10.91 16.23
N PRO A 19 0.46 10.47 17.14
CA PRO A 19 1.89 10.55 16.92
C PRO A 19 2.36 9.81 15.65
N GLU A 20 1.72 8.69 15.29
CA GLU A 20 2.05 7.88 14.11
C GLU A 20 1.70 8.60 12.80
N TRP A 21 0.56 9.29 12.78
CA TRP A 21 0.16 10.15 11.66
C TRP A 21 1.04 11.40 11.61
N GLN A 22 1.37 12.00 12.76
CA GLN A 22 2.24 13.17 12.82
C GLN A 22 3.65 12.87 12.27
N ASP A 23 4.23 11.73 12.66
CA ASP A 23 5.50 11.24 12.13
C ASP A 23 5.44 11.05 10.60
N SER A 24 4.44 10.32 10.13
CA SER A 24 4.30 10.01 8.69
C SER A 24 4.06 11.25 7.83
N LEU A 25 3.33 12.25 8.37
CA LEU A 25 3.07 13.50 7.65
C LEU A 25 4.28 14.44 7.64
N GLU A 26 5.07 14.48 8.71
CA GLU A 26 6.34 15.22 8.70
C GLU A 26 7.35 14.57 7.76
N TRP A 27 7.42 13.23 7.72
CA TRP A 27 8.17 12.51 6.71
C TRP A 27 7.70 12.86 5.30
N LEU A 28 6.39 12.82 5.04
CA LEU A 28 5.80 13.15 3.74
C LEU A 28 6.23 14.56 3.28
N LYS A 29 6.14 15.54 4.18
CA LYS A 29 6.50 16.93 3.91
C LYS A 29 7.97 17.10 3.53
N THR A 30 8.86 16.43 4.27
CA THR A 30 10.31 16.65 4.19
C THR A 30 11.04 15.72 3.23
N SER A 31 10.46 14.56 2.90
CA SER A 31 11.12 13.48 2.17
C SER A 31 10.51 13.20 0.79
N THR A 32 9.41 13.85 0.41
CA THR A 32 8.82 13.76 -0.94
C THR A 32 9.04 15.04 -1.73
N PRO A 33 9.07 15.01 -3.08
CA PRO A 33 9.18 16.23 -3.89
C PRO A 33 8.10 17.25 -3.54
N GLU A 34 8.44 18.54 -3.41
CA GLU A 34 7.42 19.56 -3.17
C GLU A 34 6.53 19.72 -4.40
N THR A 35 5.24 19.96 -4.17
CA THR A 35 4.28 20.32 -5.22
C THR A 35 4.09 21.83 -5.28
N SER A 36 3.93 22.37 -6.48
CA SER A 36 3.60 23.77 -6.71
C SER A 36 2.15 24.09 -6.30
N TYR A 37 1.80 25.38 -6.28
CA TYR A 37 0.42 25.87 -6.19
C TYR A 37 -0.34 25.57 -4.89
N TYR A 38 0.37 25.31 -3.78
CA TYR A 38 -0.25 24.98 -2.49
C TYR A 38 -1.32 26.01 -2.03
N LEU A 39 -1.15 27.30 -2.33
CA LEU A 39 -2.10 28.37 -2.01
C LEU A 39 -2.93 28.84 -3.22
N GLU A 40 -2.84 28.17 -4.36
CA GLU A 40 -3.41 28.59 -5.64
C GLU A 40 -4.44 27.56 -6.15
N PRO A 41 -5.70 27.59 -5.66
CA PRO A 41 -6.69 26.54 -5.92
C PRO A 41 -7.14 26.41 -7.38
N SER A 42 -6.71 27.32 -8.25
CA SER A 42 -7.03 27.31 -9.69
C SER A 42 -6.04 26.53 -10.54
N GLN A 43 -4.91 26.11 -9.96
CA GLN A 43 -3.84 25.39 -10.66
C GLN A 43 -3.82 23.92 -10.24
N THR A 44 -3.23 23.07 -11.09
CA THR A 44 -3.11 21.63 -10.83
C THR A 44 -1.70 21.29 -10.35
N PRO A 45 -1.54 20.65 -9.18
CA PRO A 45 -0.24 20.22 -8.69
C PRO A 45 0.31 19.00 -9.47
N GLU A 46 1.61 18.76 -9.33
CA GLU A 46 2.36 17.75 -10.07
C GLU A 46 1.94 16.31 -9.75
N TYR A 47 1.38 16.09 -8.55
CA TYR A 47 0.82 14.81 -8.14
C TYR A 47 -0.17 14.97 -6.97
N GLY A 48 -0.95 13.93 -6.69
CA GLY A 48 -1.83 13.81 -5.52
C GLY A 48 -1.38 12.74 -4.51
N VAL A 49 -1.86 12.88 -3.27
CA VAL A 49 -1.71 11.89 -2.20
C VAL A 49 -3.08 11.27 -1.90
N LEU A 50 -3.20 9.95 -2.07
CA LEU A 50 -4.44 9.22 -1.87
C LEU A 50 -4.48 8.63 -0.46
N SER A 51 -5.53 8.94 0.30
CA SER A 51 -5.82 8.28 1.57
C SER A 51 -7.33 8.22 1.80
N TRP A 52 -7.75 7.78 2.98
CA TRP A 52 -9.14 7.91 3.42
C TRP A 52 -9.46 9.38 3.74
N TRP A 53 -10.68 9.80 3.45
CA TRP A 53 -11.07 11.22 3.47
C TRP A 53 -10.92 11.87 4.85
N ASP A 54 -11.03 11.09 5.94
CA ASP A 54 -10.82 11.56 7.32
C ASP A 54 -9.47 12.28 7.49
N TYR A 55 -8.45 11.83 6.75
CA TYR A 55 -7.05 12.26 6.90
C TYR A 55 -6.63 13.35 5.90
N GLY A 56 -7.49 13.70 4.95
CA GLY A 56 -7.12 14.61 3.86
C GLY A 56 -6.70 16.00 4.33
N ASN A 57 -7.37 16.56 5.34
CA ASN A 57 -6.94 17.84 5.91
C ASN A 57 -5.56 17.75 6.58
N TRP A 58 -5.23 16.61 7.21
CA TRP A 58 -3.90 16.44 7.81
C TRP A 58 -2.81 16.34 6.74
N ILE A 59 -3.09 15.63 5.65
CA ILE A 59 -2.21 15.57 4.46
C ILE A 59 -1.96 16.97 3.90
N ILE A 60 -3.01 17.79 3.77
CA ILE A 60 -2.91 19.16 3.27
C ILE A 60 -2.11 20.04 4.25
N TYR A 61 -2.53 20.15 5.51
CA TYR A 61 -1.99 21.15 6.42
C TYR A 61 -0.66 20.77 7.08
N VAL A 62 -0.48 19.50 7.43
CA VAL A 62 0.75 19.01 8.08
C VAL A 62 1.72 18.49 7.02
N GLY A 63 1.23 17.62 6.13
CA GLY A 63 2.03 17.04 5.06
C GLY A 63 2.40 18.01 3.95
N GLN A 64 1.67 19.13 3.82
CA GLN A 64 1.85 20.13 2.75
C GLN A 64 1.87 19.48 1.36
N ARG A 65 0.99 18.50 1.15
CA ARG A 65 0.77 17.85 -0.14
C ARG A 65 -0.72 17.85 -0.49
N PRO A 66 -1.07 17.91 -1.78
CA PRO A 66 -2.47 17.85 -2.21
C PRO A 66 -3.06 16.46 -1.92
N ALA A 67 -4.19 16.43 -1.20
CA ALA A 67 -4.93 15.20 -0.93
C ALA A 67 -5.99 14.95 -2.00
N VAL A 68 -6.10 13.70 -2.47
CA VAL A 68 -7.16 13.27 -3.41
C VAL A 68 -8.54 13.41 -2.78
N SER A 69 -8.68 13.02 -1.52
CA SER A 69 -9.90 13.17 -0.75
C SER A 69 -9.65 13.86 0.58
N ASN A 70 -10.65 14.61 1.04
CA ASN A 70 -10.57 15.39 2.28
C ASN A 70 -11.94 15.51 2.97
N ASN A 71 -11.98 16.23 4.08
CA ASN A 71 -13.15 16.36 4.94
C ASN A 71 -14.34 17.11 4.30
N PHE A 72 -14.16 17.71 3.10
CA PHE A 72 -15.28 18.19 2.27
C PHE A 72 -15.89 17.08 1.39
N GLN A 73 -15.48 15.82 1.58
CA GLN A 73 -15.93 14.62 0.86
C GLN A 73 -15.66 14.63 -0.65
N THR A 74 -14.83 15.55 -1.13
CA THR A 74 -14.32 15.50 -2.51
C THR A 74 -13.45 14.25 -2.68
N GLY A 75 -13.54 13.56 -3.83
CA GLY A 75 -12.69 12.40 -4.14
C GLY A 75 -12.93 11.13 -3.30
N VAL A 76 -13.91 11.12 -2.39
CA VAL A 76 -14.14 10.01 -1.47
C VAL A 76 -14.54 8.71 -2.20
N GLU A 77 -15.29 8.81 -3.30
CA GLU A 77 -15.68 7.65 -4.10
C GLU A 77 -14.46 7.01 -4.77
N ASP A 78 -13.57 7.82 -5.36
CA ASP A 78 -12.34 7.35 -5.99
C ASP A 78 -11.40 6.70 -4.95
N SER A 79 -11.20 7.33 -3.77
CA SER A 79 -10.45 6.73 -2.65
C SER A 79 -11.07 5.40 -2.19
N SER A 80 -12.39 5.36 -2.02
CA SER A 80 -13.10 4.14 -1.59
C SER A 80 -12.91 3.00 -2.58
N ARG A 81 -13.09 3.28 -3.88
CA ARG A 81 -12.90 2.30 -4.96
C ARG A 81 -11.47 1.79 -5.02
N PHE A 82 -10.48 2.67 -4.84
CA PHE A 82 -9.07 2.28 -4.78
C PHE A 82 -8.81 1.29 -3.64
N PHE A 83 -9.29 1.57 -2.43
CA PHE A 83 -9.00 0.70 -1.28
C PHE A 83 -9.72 -0.66 -1.32
N ILE A 84 -10.87 -0.73 -1.99
CA ILE A 84 -11.74 -1.91 -2.00
C ILE A 84 -11.50 -2.83 -3.21
N THR A 85 -10.90 -2.33 -4.30
CA THR A 85 -10.64 -3.18 -5.47
C THR A 85 -9.71 -4.34 -5.13
N ASP A 86 -9.96 -5.50 -5.75
CA ASP A 86 -9.11 -6.67 -5.69
C ASP A 86 -8.12 -6.74 -6.87
N SER A 87 -8.21 -5.80 -7.81
CA SER A 87 -7.45 -5.75 -9.04
C SER A 87 -6.42 -4.62 -9.02
N GLU A 88 -5.13 -4.97 -9.01
CA GLU A 88 -4.05 -3.97 -9.13
C GLU A 88 -4.16 -3.15 -10.43
N LYS A 89 -4.73 -3.74 -11.50
CA LYS A 89 -4.98 -3.02 -12.76
C LYS A 89 -6.02 -1.91 -12.60
N GLU A 90 -7.08 -2.16 -11.83
CA GLU A 90 -8.06 -1.13 -11.51
C GLU A 90 -7.46 -0.07 -10.59
N ALA A 91 -6.72 -0.49 -9.56
CA ALA A 91 -6.00 0.41 -8.66
C ALA A 91 -5.08 1.36 -9.44
N LYS A 92 -4.29 0.79 -10.37
CA LYS A 92 -3.44 1.53 -11.32
C LYS A 92 -4.23 2.55 -12.15
N THR A 93 -5.37 2.15 -12.70
CA THR A 93 -6.23 3.04 -13.50
C THR A 93 -6.70 4.25 -12.68
N ILE A 94 -7.04 4.04 -11.41
CA ILE A 94 -7.48 5.11 -10.51
C ILE A 94 -6.32 6.07 -10.19
N VAL A 95 -5.15 5.55 -9.82
CA VAL A 95 -4.00 6.40 -9.48
C VAL A 95 -3.48 7.18 -10.69
N GLU A 96 -3.49 6.60 -11.89
CA GLU A 96 -3.10 7.31 -13.11
C GLU A 96 -4.12 8.39 -13.49
N LYS A 97 -5.43 8.10 -13.39
CA LYS A 97 -6.50 9.08 -13.61
C LYS A 97 -6.38 10.30 -12.70
N LEU A 98 -5.99 10.07 -11.44
CA LEU A 98 -5.92 11.10 -10.40
C LEU A 98 -4.52 11.66 -10.21
N ASN A 99 -3.56 11.24 -11.05
CA ASN A 99 -2.16 11.62 -10.96
C ASN A 99 -1.57 11.42 -9.55
N VAL A 100 -1.87 10.28 -8.91
CA VAL A 100 -1.42 9.95 -7.56
C VAL A 100 0.01 9.44 -7.58
N LYS A 101 0.84 10.00 -6.69
CA LYS A 101 2.21 9.52 -6.48
C LYS A 101 2.39 8.78 -5.17
N TYR A 102 1.64 9.14 -4.13
CA TYR A 102 1.72 8.50 -2.81
C TYR A 102 0.36 8.05 -2.31
N VAL A 103 0.34 6.91 -1.62
CA VAL A 103 -0.84 6.35 -0.95
C VAL A 103 -0.54 6.20 0.53
N ILE A 104 -1.41 6.69 1.41
CA ILE A 104 -1.25 6.55 2.86
C ILE A 104 -2.37 5.67 3.41
N THR A 105 -1.99 4.66 4.21
CA THR A 105 -2.90 3.73 4.88
C THR A 105 -2.63 3.70 6.38
N ASP A 106 -3.65 3.41 7.19
CA ASP A 106 -3.47 3.10 8.62
C ASP A 106 -4.20 1.82 9.05
N THR A 107 -3.94 1.36 10.28
CA THR A 107 -4.53 0.14 10.85
C THR A 107 -6.06 0.21 10.78
N TYR A 108 -6.64 1.37 11.08
CA TYR A 108 -8.08 1.52 11.10
C TYR A 108 -8.72 1.43 9.71
N MET A 109 -8.06 1.89 8.65
CA MET A 109 -8.56 1.71 7.27
C MET A 109 -8.70 0.22 6.89
N ALA A 110 -7.76 -0.61 7.30
CA ALA A 110 -7.79 -2.06 7.04
C ALA A 110 -8.73 -2.83 8.01
N GLU A 111 -9.22 -2.17 9.05
CA GLU A 111 -10.04 -2.77 10.11
C GLU A 111 -11.30 -1.93 10.39
N GLY A 112 -11.28 -1.08 11.42
CA GLY A 112 -12.47 -0.41 11.96
C GLY A 112 -13.23 0.48 10.96
N LYS A 113 -12.53 1.15 10.04
CA LYS A 113 -13.10 2.02 9.01
C LYS A 113 -13.45 1.27 7.73
N PHE A 114 -12.98 0.04 7.55
CA PHE A 114 -13.16 -0.75 6.34
C PHE A 114 -14.64 -0.83 5.92
N SER A 115 -15.56 -0.99 6.89
CA SER A 115 -17.00 -1.04 6.62
C SER A 115 -17.56 0.21 5.94
N SER A 116 -17.07 1.39 6.32
CA SER A 116 -17.47 2.66 5.70
C SER A 116 -16.85 2.83 4.32
N ILE A 117 -15.60 2.37 4.14
CA ILE A 117 -14.94 2.37 2.82
C ILE A 117 -15.72 1.46 1.85
N ALA A 118 -16.11 0.26 2.29
CA ALA A 118 -16.92 -0.66 1.50
C ALA A 118 -18.30 -0.06 1.14
N GLU A 119 -19.01 0.52 2.11
CA GLU A 119 -20.33 1.15 1.91
C GLU A 119 -20.25 2.27 0.85
N ILE A 120 -19.26 3.16 0.95
CA ILE A 120 -19.08 4.26 -0.02
C ILE A 120 -18.64 3.75 -1.39
N ALA A 121 -17.89 2.65 -1.46
CA ALA A 121 -17.57 1.97 -2.72
C ALA A 121 -18.78 1.22 -3.34
N GLY A 122 -19.95 1.25 -2.70
CA GLY A 122 -21.15 0.53 -3.14
C GLY A 122 -21.07 -0.98 -2.93
N LYS A 123 -20.33 -1.43 -1.91
CA LYS A 123 -20.18 -2.84 -1.53
C LYS A 123 -20.80 -3.11 -0.18
N GLU A 124 -21.23 -4.36 0.03
CA GLU A 124 -21.81 -4.80 1.28
C GLU A 124 -20.73 -5.41 2.18
N ILE A 125 -20.75 -5.12 3.48
CA ILE A 125 -19.75 -5.68 4.42
C ILE A 125 -19.79 -7.21 4.47
N GLY A 126 -20.96 -7.80 4.18
CA GLY A 126 -21.15 -9.25 4.08
C GLY A 126 -20.37 -9.90 2.94
N ASP A 127 -19.89 -9.14 1.96
CA ASP A 127 -19.00 -9.64 0.91
C ASP A 127 -17.61 -9.95 1.47
N TYR A 128 -17.22 -9.30 2.56
CA TYR A 128 -15.87 -9.34 3.14
C TYR A 128 -15.78 -10.03 4.50
N TYR A 129 -16.89 -10.10 5.25
CA TYR A 129 -16.95 -10.75 6.55
C TYR A 129 -18.14 -11.71 6.65
N ASP A 130 -17.94 -12.84 7.33
CA ASP A 130 -19.02 -13.64 7.89
C ASP A 130 -19.35 -13.11 9.29
N VAL A 131 -20.49 -12.43 9.42
CA VAL A 131 -20.94 -11.87 10.70
C VAL A 131 -21.95 -12.82 11.35
N LYS A 132 -21.64 -13.30 12.55
CA LYS A 132 -22.52 -14.16 13.35
C LYS A 132 -22.73 -13.58 14.74
N THR A 133 -24.00 -13.49 15.14
CA THR A 133 -24.38 -13.13 16.51
C THR A 133 -24.44 -14.40 17.35
N VAL A 134 -23.57 -14.51 18.34
CA VAL A 134 -23.51 -15.63 19.29
C VAL A 134 -24.10 -15.14 20.62
N THR A 135 -25.11 -15.86 21.11
CA THR A 135 -25.67 -15.62 22.44
C THR A 135 -24.96 -16.53 23.44
N GLU A 136 -24.26 -15.94 24.40
CA GLU A 136 -23.57 -16.64 25.48
C GLU A 136 -24.23 -16.32 26.82
N SER A 137 -23.89 -17.08 27.86
CA SER A 137 -24.44 -16.88 29.21
C SER A 137 -24.12 -15.49 29.80
N THR A 138 -23.11 -14.80 29.27
CA THR A 138 -22.64 -13.47 29.67
C THR A 138 -23.16 -12.33 28.79
N GLY A 139 -23.87 -12.62 27.69
CA GLY A 139 -24.43 -11.60 26.79
C GLY A 139 -24.45 -12.00 25.32
N ILE A 140 -24.77 -11.04 24.47
CA ILE A 140 -24.75 -11.18 23.01
C ILE A 140 -23.40 -10.67 22.50
N ARG A 141 -22.65 -11.52 21.79
CA ARG A 141 -21.43 -11.09 21.07
C ARG A 141 -21.62 -11.21 19.55
N THR A 142 -21.11 -10.24 18.82
CA THR A 142 -21.00 -10.30 17.36
C THR A 142 -19.59 -10.76 17.00
N VAL A 143 -19.49 -11.84 16.23
CA VAL A 143 -18.23 -12.36 15.72
C VAL A 143 -18.18 -12.09 14.22
N ALA A 144 -17.15 -11.38 13.76
CA ALA A 144 -16.90 -11.14 12.34
C ALA A 144 -15.65 -11.91 11.92
N THR A 145 -15.81 -12.87 11.00
CA THR A 145 -14.69 -13.65 10.46
C THR A 145 -14.36 -13.14 9.06
N PRO A 146 -13.10 -12.78 8.75
CA PRO A 146 -12.73 -12.25 7.44
C PRO A 146 -12.82 -13.33 6.35
N LYS A 147 -13.32 -12.94 5.18
CA LYS A 147 -13.38 -13.77 3.95
C LYS A 147 -12.15 -13.54 3.08
N GLN A 148 -11.93 -14.43 2.11
CA GLN A 148 -10.84 -14.30 1.14
C GLN A 148 -10.89 -12.99 0.35
N SER A 149 -12.10 -12.50 0.04
CA SER A 149 -12.34 -11.21 -0.64
C SER A 149 -11.71 -10.04 0.11
N LEU A 150 -11.72 -10.03 1.46
CA LEU A 150 -11.05 -8.99 2.25
C LEU A 150 -9.55 -9.00 2.01
N LEU A 151 -8.95 -10.20 2.04
CA LEU A 151 -7.50 -10.37 1.88
C LEU A 151 -7.00 -9.96 0.49
N GLN A 152 -7.90 -9.90 -0.49
CA GLN A 152 -7.60 -9.47 -1.85
C GLN A 152 -7.73 -7.96 -2.07
N THR A 153 -8.36 -7.23 -1.14
CA THR A 153 -8.52 -5.77 -1.28
C THR A 153 -7.18 -5.04 -1.25
N GLU A 154 -7.09 -3.94 -1.97
CA GLU A 154 -5.87 -3.13 -2.05
C GLU A 154 -5.45 -2.59 -0.67
N VAL A 155 -6.40 -2.17 0.16
CA VAL A 155 -6.09 -1.72 1.53
C VAL A 155 -5.47 -2.83 2.38
N TYR A 156 -5.91 -4.08 2.20
CA TYR A 156 -5.33 -5.22 2.91
C TYR A 156 -3.93 -5.55 2.37
N LYS A 157 -3.76 -5.61 1.05
CA LYS A 157 -2.46 -5.88 0.41
C LYS A 157 -1.42 -4.83 0.78
N LEU A 158 -1.77 -3.55 0.72
CA LEU A 158 -0.90 -2.46 1.15
C LEU A 158 -0.62 -2.56 2.65
N HIS A 159 -1.66 -2.52 3.49
CA HIS A 159 -1.44 -2.29 4.92
C HIS A 159 -1.04 -3.55 5.70
N LYS A 160 -1.70 -4.69 5.47
CA LYS A 160 -1.45 -5.93 6.22
C LYS A 160 -0.34 -6.79 5.62
N LEU A 161 -0.06 -6.64 4.32
CA LEU A 161 0.97 -7.40 3.61
C LEU A 161 2.16 -6.55 3.14
N ASP A 162 2.28 -5.30 3.61
CA ASP A 162 3.37 -4.36 3.27
C ASP A 162 3.51 -4.08 1.76
N GLY A 163 2.43 -4.26 0.99
CA GLY A 163 2.45 -4.15 -0.47
C GLY A 163 3.25 -5.27 -1.14
N THR A 164 3.57 -6.37 -0.43
CA THR A 164 4.15 -7.55 -1.06
C THR A 164 3.23 -8.06 -2.16
N SER A 165 3.81 -8.58 -3.23
CA SER A 165 3.11 -9.03 -4.45
C SER A 165 2.45 -7.94 -5.31
N LEU A 166 2.54 -6.65 -4.92
CA LEU A 166 2.18 -5.54 -5.80
C LEU A 166 3.33 -5.21 -6.77
N SER A 167 2.97 -4.92 -8.00
CA SER A 167 3.85 -4.58 -9.11
C SER A 167 4.17 -3.09 -9.15
N ASN A 168 3.22 -2.25 -8.73
CA ASN A 168 3.25 -0.81 -8.94
C ASN A 168 3.28 0.03 -7.65
N PHE A 169 3.22 -0.61 -6.49
CA PHE A 169 3.27 0.07 -5.20
C PHE A 169 4.44 -0.46 -4.37
N ARG A 170 5.17 0.45 -3.74
CA ARG A 170 6.27 0.13 -2.82
C ARG A 170 6.13 0.91 -1.53
N LEU A 171 6.31 0.26 -0.40
CA LEU A 171 6.40 0.90 0.91
C LEU A 171 7.65 1.78 0.93
N VAL A 172 7.51 3.04 1.34
CA VAL A 172 8.61 4.00 1.43
C VAL A 172 8.81 4.53 2.86
N HIS A 173 7.75 4.48 3.67
CA HIS A 173 7.78 4.86 5.09
C HIS A 173 6.75 4.08 5.89
N GLU A 174 7.09 3.74 7.14
CA GLU A 174 6.14 3.35 8.17
C GLU A 174 6.38 4.12 9.47
N SER A 175 5.31 4.44 10.19
CA SER A 175 5.39 5.12 11.48
C SER A 175 6.13 4.28 12.52
N ALA A 176 6.95 4.91 13.35
CA ALA A 176 7.50 4.25 14.54
C ALA A 176 6.37 3.88 15.51
N VAL A 177 6.39 2.65 16.01
CA VAL A 177 5.47 2.19 17.05
C VAL A 177 5.97 2.73 18.40
N ASN A 178 5.19 3.59 19.04
CA ASN A 178 5.48 4.07 20.40
C ASN A 178 5.23 2.95 21.42
N SER A 179 6.27 2.15 21.66
CA SER A 179 6.27 1.01 22.59
C SER A 179 6.26 1.40 24.09
N THR A 180 5.90 2.64 24.42
CA THR A 180 5.93 3.15 25.81
C THR A 180 4.62 3.01 26.57
N GLU A 181 3.51 2.58 25.94
CA GLU A 181 2.23 2.39 26.62
C GLU A 181 1.70 0.97 26.42
N ASN A 182 1.60 0.22 27.53
CA ASN A 182 0.87 -1.03 27.77
C ASN A 182 0.30 -1.78 26.54
N GLU A 183 0.68 -3.06 26.41
CA GLU A 183 0.31 -4.07 25.39
C GLU A 183 -1.20 -4.35 25.16
N SER A 184 -2.11 -3.40 25.36
CA SER A 184 -3.56 -3.56 25.23
C SER A 184 -4.27 -2.49 24.40
N SER A 185 -3.55 -1.55 23.78
CA SER A 185 -4.13 -0.65 22.78
C SER A 185 -3.85 -1.19 21.37
N ASN A 186 -4.88 -1.25 20.50
CA ASN A 186 -4.68 -1.55 19.08
C ASN A 186 -3.81 -0.44 18.46
N GLU A 187 -2.50 -0.69 18.36
CA GLU A 187 -1.53 0.26 17.83
C GLU A 187 -1.90 0.65 16.39
N ASN A 188 -2.19 1.93 16.16
CA ASN A 188 -2.53 2.44 14.85
C ASN A 188 -1.25 2.77 14.08
N THR A 189 -0.76 1.83 13.29
CA THR A 189 0.39 2.07 12.41
C THR A 189 -0.03 2.82 11.16
N VAL A 190 0.82 3.69 10.65
CA VAL A 190 0.63 4.42 9.41
C VAL A 190 1.72 4.01 8.42
N LYS A 191 1.34 3.78 7.16
CA LYS A 191 2.26 3.36 6.09
C LYS A 191 2.06 4.23 4.86
N VAL A 192 3.16 4.67 4.27
CA VAL A 192 3.18 5.45 3.03
C VAL A 192 3.79 4.60 1.93
N PHE A 193 3.07 4.52 0.82
CA PHE A 193 3.46 3.81 -0.39
C PHE A 193 3.67 4.81 -1.52
N GLU A 194 4.63 4.53 -2.38
CA GLU A 194 4.84 5.25 -3.63
C GLU A 194 4.32 4.43 -4.81
N TYR A 195 3.59 5.10 -5.71
CA TYR A 195 3.26 4.56 -7.02
C TYR A 195 4.45 4.69 -7.98
N VAL A 196 4.83 3.58 -8.61
CA VAL A 196 5.92 3.46 -9.57
C VAL A 196 5.48 2.66 -10.79
N LYS A 197 6.14 2.87 -11.94
CA LYS A 197 5.89 2.05 -13.14
C LYS A 197 6.30 0.60 -12.93
N GLY A 198 7.36 0.37 -12.15
CA GLY A 198 7.91 -0.94 -11.83
C GLY A 198 8.79 -1.48 -12.96
N ALA A 199 9.95 -2.05 -12.62
CA ALA A 199 10.85 -2.65 -13.61
C ALA A 199 10.33 -4.03 -14.03
N THR A 200 10.45 -4.38 -15.31
CA THR A 200 10.02 -5.69 -15.81
C THR A 200 11.20 -6.65 -15.90
N LEU A 201 11.25 -7.64 -15.01
CA LEU A 201 12.15 -8.78 -15.11
C LEU A 201 11.57 -9.79 -16.10
N SER A 202 12.35 -10.21 -17.08
CA SER A 202 11.90 -11.14 -18.12
C SER A 202 12.94 -12.18 -18.47
N GLY A 203 12.49 -13.35 -18.91
CA GLY A 203 13.38 -14.43 -19.31
C GLY A 203 12.59 -15.65 -19.76
N SER A 204 13.30 -16.76 -19.98
CA SER A 204 12.69 -18.02 -20.40
C SER A 204 12.92 -19.12 -19.37
N VAL A 205 11.86 -19.88 -19.11
CA VAL A 205 11.82 -21.09 -18.26
C VAL A 205 10.98 -22.17 -18.96
N SER A 206 10.61 -23.26 -18.27
CA SER A 206 9.77 -24.30 -18.88
C SER A 206 8.36 -23.74 -19.06
N PRO A 207 7.62 -24.17 -20.10
CA PRO A 207 6.24 -23.74 -20.28
C PRO A 207 5.37 -24.00 -19.05
N ASN A 208 4.56 -23.02 -18.65
CA ASN A 208 3.71 -23.04 -17.45
C ASN A 208 4.45 -23.15 -16.11
N GLU A 209 5.77 -22.90 -16.07
CA GLU A 209 6.54 -22.87 -14.84
C GLU A 209 6.31 -21.57 -14.08
N THR A 210 6.08 -21.67 -12.76
CA THR A 210 5.95 -20.50 -11.89
C THR A 210 7.34 -19.94 -11.57
N VAL A 211 7.51 -18.63 -11.78
CA VAL A 211 8.72 -17.90 -11.43
C VAL A 211 8.40 -16.92 -10.30
N MET A 212 9.23 -16.91 -9.26
CA MET A 212 9.09 -16.05 -8.09
C MET A 212 10.33 -15.18 -7.91
N ALA A 213 10.16 -13.85 -7.95
CA ALA A 213 11.18 -12.88 -7.56
C ALA A 213 11.03 -12.56 -6.06
N THR A 214 12.12 -12.67 -5.30
CA THR A 214 12.19 -12.36 -3.86
C THR A 214 13.27 -11.32 -3.59
N LEU A 215 12.95 -10.33 -2.74
CA LEU A 215 13.88 -9.29 -2.28
C LEU A 215 13.74 -9.11 -0.76
N GLN A 216 14.87 -9.06 -0.04
CA GLN A 216 14.87 -8.74 1.39
C GLN A 216 14.93 -7.22 1.59
N LEU A 217 14.01 -6.70 2.40
CA LEU A 217 13.84 -5.27 2.69
C LEU A 217 14.01 -5.01 4.18
N GLU A 218 14.47 -3.80 4.49
CA GLU A 218 14.46 -3.22 5.84
C GLU A 218 13.77 -1.86 5.77
N SER A 219 12.84 -1.61 6.69
CA SER A 219 12.12 -0.33 6.77
C SER A 219 12.90 0.75 7.52
N ASN A 220 12.38 1.98 7.52
CA ASN A 220 12.91 3.09 8.32
C ASN A 220 12.87 2.86 9.84
N THR A 221 12.14 1.84 10.32
CA THR A 221 12.11 1.44 11.74
C THR A 221 13.06 0.28 12.07
N GLY A 222 13.79 -0.24 11.08
CA GLY A 222 14.65 -1.42 11.21
C GLY A 222 13.90 -2.75 11.10
N ARG A 223 12.60 -2.73 10.79
CA ARG A 223 11.81 -3.95 10.59
C ARG A 223 12.20 -4.61 9.26
N LYS A 224 12.56 -5.89 9.34
CA LYS A 224 12.92 -6.70 8.16
C LYS A 224 11.72 -7.46 7.63
N PHE A 225 11.55 -7.48 6.31
CA PHE A 225 10.47 -8.20 5.64
C PHE A 225 10.88 -8.58 4.21
N ALA A 226 10.12 -9.50 3.60
CA ALA A 226 10.39 -9.97 2.24
C ALA A 226 9.34 -9.47 1.26
N TYR A 227 9.78 -8.84 0.18
CA TYR A 227 8.95 -8.59 -0.99
C TYR A 227 9.01 -9.81 -1.91
N GLN A 228 7.84 -10.31 -2.31
CA GLN A 228 7.73 -11.45 -3.22
C GLN A 228 6.72 -11.15 -4.33
N LYS A 229 7.13 -11.37 -5.58
CA LYS A 229 6.27 -11.25 -6.75
C LYS A 229 6.46 -12.44 -7.66
N GLY A 230 5.34 -13.07 -8.03
CA GLY A 230 5.32 -14.19 -8.96
C GLY A 230 4.67 -13.87 -10.29
N ASP A 231 4.99 -14.68 -11.28
CA ASP A 231 4.24 -14.85 -12.53
C ASP A 231 4.37 -16.30 -13.03
N VAL A 232 3.52 -16.69 -13.98
CA VAL A 232 3.56 -18.02 -14.62
C VAL A 232 3.99 -17.84 -16.07
N ALA A 233 5.00 -18.59 -16.48
CA ALA A 233 5.50 -18.55 -17.85
C ALA A 233 4.45 -19.03 -18.87
N ASP A 234 4.45 -18.42 -20.05
CA ASP A 234 3.53 -18.77 -21.13
C ASP A 234 3.82 -20.14 -21.78
N GLU A 235 3.08 -20.48 -22.83
CA GLU A 235 3.24 -21.73 -23.58
C GLU A 235 4.62 -21.86 -24.26
N ASN A 236 5.32 -20.74 -24.46
CA ASN A 236 6.68 -20.68 -25.01
C ASN A 236 7.75 -20.62 -23.91
N GLY A 237 7.35 -20.61 -22.64
CA GLY A 237 8.24 -20.49 -21.49
C GLY A 237 8.67 -19.06 -21.17
N LEU A 238 8.08 -18.03 -21.79
CA LEU A 238 8.38 -16.62 -21.48
C LEU A 238 7.67 -16.19 -20.21
N PHE A 239 8.38 -15.59 -19.25
CA PHE A 239 7.82 -14.95 -18.06
C PHE A 239 8.07 -13.44 -18.03
N GLU A 240 7.18 -12.68 -17.41
CA GLU A 240 7.33 -11.23 -17.20
C GLU A 240 6.87 -10.81 -15.79
N ILE A 241 7.82 -10.55 -14.91
CA ILE A 241 7.54 -10.11 -13.53
C ILE A 241 7.83 -8.63 -13.41
N THR A 242 6.81 -7.83 -13.12
CA THR A 242 7.00 -6.41 -12.78
C THR A 242 7.25 -6.26 -11.29
N VAL A 243 8.38 -5.65 -10.92
CA VAL A 243 8.82 -5.45 -9.53
C VAL A 243 8.89 -3.97 -9.17
N SER A 244 8.51 -3.63 -7.94
CA SER A 244 8.35 -2.24 -7.48
C SER A 244 9.53 -1.66 -6.71
N TYR A 245 10.54 -2.46 -6.34
CA TYR A 245 11.68 -1.98 -5.53
C TYR A 245 13.00 -2.04 -6.31
N PRO A 246 13.89 -1.05 -6.12
CA PRO A 246 15.27 -1.15 -6.57
C PRO A 246 16.07 -2.06 -5.63
N THR A 247 17.27 -2.42 -6.08
CA THR A 247 18.29 -3.14 -5.27
C THR A 247 19.36 -2.22 -4.69
N GLU A 248 19.27 -0.93 -4.99
CA GLU A 248 20.17 0.10 -4.47
C GLU A 248 19.70 0.54 -3.08
N SER A 249 20.62 0.62 -2.12
CA SER A 249 20.29 1.16 -0.80
C SER A 249 20.39 2.68 -0.82
N SER A 250 19.25 3.35 -0.62
CA SER A 250 19.17 4.81 -0.46
C SER A 250 19.28 5.26 1.01
N GLY A 251 19.34 4.33 1.96
CA GLY A 251 19.67 4.55 3.38
C GLY A 251 18.68 5.35 4.25
N ASN A 252 17.79 6.16 3.66
CA ASN A 252 16.93 7.10 4.40
C ASN A 252 15.44 6.69 4.46
N GLY A 253 15.12 5.43 4.18
CA GLY A 253 13.75 4.91 4.16
C GLY A 253 13.70 3.39 4.08
N VAL A 254 12.63 2.85 3.51
CA VAL A 254 12.58 1.44 3.13
C VAL A 254 13.60 1.17 2.02
N HIS A 255 14.47 0.18 2.24
CA HIS A 255 15.54 -0.13 1.31
C HIS A 255 15.85 -1.63 1.25
N SER A 256 16.44 -2.06 0.14
CA SER A 256 16.88 -3.43 -0.07
C SER A 256 18.15 -3.76 0.73
N THR A 257 18.16 -4.95 1.32
CA THR A 257 19.31 -5.54 2.01
C THR A 257 19.97 -6.67 1.21
N SER A 258 19.37 -7.05 0.08
CA SER A 258 19.88 -8.05 -0.86
C SER A 258 19.64 -7.59 -2.31
N ALA A 259 20.22 -8.31 -3.27
CA ALA A 259 19.71 -8.29 -4.64
C ALA A 259 18.46 -9.16 -4.78
N TYR A 260 17.79 -9.12 -5.94
CA TYR A 260 16.69 -10.04 -6.23
C TYR A 260 17.23 -11.46 -6.42
N SER A 261 16.47 -12.42 -5.88
CA SER A 261 16.60 -13.85 -6.17
C SER A 261 15.37 -14.30 -6.95
N LEU A 262 15.57 -14.92 -8.11
CA LEU A 262 14.50 -15.54 -8.89
C LEU A 262 14.56 -17.05 -8.73
N THR A 263 13.43 -17.66 -8.43
CA THR A 263 13.29 -19.12 -8.36
C THR A 263 12.25 -19.57 -9.39
N ALA A 264 12.62 -20.56 -10.20
CA ALA A 264 11.74 -21.24 -11.14
C ALA A 264 11.66 -22.73 -10.75
N GLY A 265 10.44 -23.22 -10.50
CA GLY A 265 10.23 -24.59 -10.04
C GLY A 265 10.95 -24.91 -8.72
N GLU A 266 11.30 -26.18 -8.51
CA GLU A 266 11.90 -26.63 -7.23
C GLU A 266 13.44 -26.44 -7.15
N ASN A 267 14.14 -26.31 -8.28
CA ASN A 267 15.61 -26.46 -8.31
C ASN A 267 16.38 -25.34 -9.03
N SER A 268 15.71 -24.42 -9.73
CA SER A 268 16.39 -23.37 -10.49
C SER A 268 16.32 -22.06 -9.73
N THR A 269 17.46 -21.58 -9.22
CA THR A 269 17.54 -20.27 -8.57
C THR A 269 18.65 -19.42 -9.20
N VAL A 270 18.32 -18.19 -9.54
CA VAL A 270 19.28 -17.13 -9.88
C VAL A 270 19.31 -16.14 -8.74
N GLY A 271 20.46 -16.05 -8.08
CA GLY A 271 20.75 -14.93 -7.19
C GLY A 271 21.35 -13.75 -7.96
N GLU A 272 21.24 -12.55 -7.40
CA GLU A 272 21.96 -11.35 -7.82
C GLU A 272 21.42 -10.60 -9.05
N VAL A 273 20.10 -10.64 -9.28
CA VAL A 273 19.48 -9.73 -10.26
C VAL A 273 19.44 -8.32 -9.67
N LYS A 274 20.17 -7.39 -10.31
CA LYS A 274 20.19 -5.97 -9.94
C LYS A 274 19.11 -5.22 -10.69
N VAL A 275 18.40 -4.38 -9.96
CA VAL A 275 17.38 -3.45 -10.47
C VAL A 275 17.75 -2.07 -9.95
N THR A 276 17.92 -1.10 -10.84
CA THR A 276 18.24 0.28 -10.45
C THR A 276 16.96 1.07 -10.15
N GLU A 277 17.09 2.20 -9.45
CA GLU A 277 15.96 3.10 -9.26
C GLU A 277 15.39 3.64 -10.59
N ASP A 278 16.27 3.90 -11.57
CA ASP A 278 15.84 4.33 -12.91
C ASP A 278 14.97 3.27 -13.59
N ASP A 279 15.32 1.99 -13.47
CA ASP A 279 14.54 0.89 -14.02
C ASP A 279 13.12 0.86 -13.45
N VAL A 280 12.98 1.07 -12.14
CA VAL A 280 11.69 1.08 -11.45
C VAL A 280 10.85 2.30 -11.84
N LEU A 281 11.45 3.48 -11.89
CA LEU A 281 10.73 4.72 -12.19
C LEU A 281 10.30 4.81 -13.65
N ASN A 282 11.15 4.33 -14.58
CA ASN A 282 10.88 4.41 -16.01
C ASN A 282 10.16 3.17 -16.58
N GLY A 283 10.14 2.06 -15.82
CA GLY A 283 9.57 0.80 -16.25
C GLY A 283 10.43 0.08 -17.26
N ASN A 284 11.75 0.10 -17.05
CA ASN A 284 12.70 -0.53 -17.95
C ASN A 284 12.59 -2.06 -17.85
N ARG A 285 12.94 -2.74 -18.94
CA ARG A 285 12.99 -4.20 -19.02
C ARG A 285 14.40 -4.71 -18.74
N ILE A 286 14.50 -5.74 -17.90
CA ILE A 286 15.74 -6.41 -17.54
C ILE A 286 15.61 -7.88 -17.94
N GLU A 287 16.52 -8.34 -18.81
CA GLU A 287 16.60 -9.75 -19.20
C GLU A 287 17.38 -10.56 -18.16
N VAL A 288 16.80 -11.67 -17.72
CA VAL A 288 17.37 -12.58 -16.73
C VAL A 288 17.50 -13.98 -17.33
N ASN A 289 18.70 -14.54 -17.23
CA ASN A 289 18.98 -15.91 -17.66
C ASN A 289 18.92 -16.85 -16.45
N ILE A 290 17.96 -17.77 -16.44
CA ILE A 290 17.82 -18.80 -15.40
C ILE A 290 18.55 -20.09 -15.85
N PRO A 291 19.69 -20.46 -15.24
CA PRO A 291 20.46 -21.63 -15.65
C PRO A 291 19.65 -22.93 -15.50
N GLY A 292 19.84 -23.86 -16.43
CA GLY A 292 19.30 -25.22 -16.31
C GLY A 292 17.91 -25.43 -16.90
N VAL A 293 17.32 -24.39 -17.52
CA VAL A 293 16.03 -24.49 -18.22
C VAL A 293 16.25 -24.31 -19.72
N LYS A 294 16.01 -25.36 -20.50
CA LYS A 294 16.08 -25.40 -21.97
C LYS A 294 14.87 -26.15 -22.52
#